data_AF-A0A2S3R1Y3-F1
#
_entry.id   AF-A0A2S3R1Y3-F1
#
_cell.length_a   1.000
_cell.length_b   1.000
_cell.length_c   1.000
_cell.angle_alpha   90.00
_cell.angle_beta   90.00
_cell.angle_gamma   90.00
#
_symmetry.space_group_name_H-M   'P 1'
#
loop_
_entity.id
_entity.type
_entity.pdbx_description
1 polymer ?
#
loop_
_entity_poly.entity_id
_entity_poly.type
_entity_poly.pdbx_seq_one_letter_code
_entity_poly.pdbx_strand_id
1 'polypeptide(L)'
;MNNSAQQSEVLVTDLSSLQINDVIRISDGTKKPPMHHSRKLADWENQNQVCLFNGLVEGGERLSVKDKPVPSAVYYVDLANLQVFKQSEEQAESYTPMETPTRRQLPKFPY
;
A
#
# COMPACT_ATOMS: atom_id res chain seq x y z
N MET A 1 -19.59 -2.57 9.64
CA MET A 1 -19.29 -2.27 8.22
C MET A 1 -18.01 -1.46 8.17
N ASN A 2 -17.18 -1.76 7.16
CA ASN A 2 -15.86 -1.21 6.84
C ASN A 2 -14.68 -1.76 7.65
N ASN A 3 -14.30 -3.01 7.33
CA ASN A 3 -12.89 -3.41 7.39
C ASN A 3 -12.18 -2.67 6.25
N SER A 4 -11.83 -1.40 6.47
CA SER A 4 -10.77 -0.78 5.69
C SER A 4 -9.50 -1.56 6.03
N ALA A 5 -9.15 -2.53 5.17
CA ALA A 5 -7.86 -3.19 5.21
C ALA A 5 -6.81 -2.08 5.43
N GLN A 6 -6.13 -2.11 6.57
CA GLN A 6 -5.03 -1.21 6.83
C GLN A 6 -3.95 -1.60 5.82
N GLN A 7 -3.95 -0.93 4.67
CA GLN A 7 -2.84 -1.01 3.73
C GLN A 7 -1.65 -0.38 4.44
N SER A 8 -0.75 -1.23 4.95
CA SER A 8 0.49 -0.78 5.53
C SER A 8 1.40 -0.30 4.39
N GLU A 9 1.86 0.94 4.50
CA GLU A 9 2.79 1.52 3.55
C GLU A 9 4.19 1.54 4.18
N VAL A 10 5.17 1.00 3.47
CA VAL A 10 6.57 0.98 3.92
C VAL A 10 7.40 1.89 3.03
N LEU A 11 8.09 2.85 3.65
CA LEU A 11 9.05 3.70 2.95
C LEU A 11 10.19 2.85 2.40
N VAL A 12 10.40 2.93 1.08
CA VAL A 12 11.46 2.21 0.37
C VAL A 12 12.69 3.10 0.33
N THR A 13 13.72 2.72 1.09
CA THR A 13 15.01 3.43 1.09
C THR A 13 15.98 2.90 0.04
N ASP A 14 15.85 1.62 -0.32
CA ASP A 14 16.61 0.97 -1.39
C ASP A 14 15.66 0.51 -2.49
N LEU A 15 15.69 1.21 -3.63
CA LEU A 15 14.81 0.94 -4.77
C LEU A 15 15.11 -0.41 -5.44
N SER A 16 16.31 -0.97 -5.24
CA SER A 16 16.67 -2.28 -5.81
C SER A 16 15.91 -3.43 -5.15
N SER A 17 15.28 -3.19 -4.00
CA SER A 17 14.41 -4.16 -3.30
C SER A 17 13.02 -4.32 -3.94
N LEU A 18 12.64 -3.44 -4.87
CA LEU A 18 11.34 -3.48 -5.53
C LEU A 18 11.28 -4.57 -6.61
N GLN A 19 10.15 -5.28 -6.65
CA GLN A 19 9.84 -6.29 -7.66
C GLN A 19 8.88 -5.74 -8.71
N ILE A 20 9.01 -6.19 -9.95
CA ILE A 20 8.12 -5.81 -11.04
C ILE A 20 6.67 -6.15 -10.66
N ASN A 21 5.76 -5.20 -10.87
CA ASN A 21 4.36 -5.18 -10.45
C ASN A 21 4.11 -4.97 -8.95
N ASP A 22 5.12 -4.62 -8.15
CA ASP A 22 4.87 -4.08 -6.81
C ASP A 22 4.01 -2.82 -6.90
N VAL A 23 3.00 -2.73 -6.04
CA VAL A 23 2.18 -1.52 -5.90
C VAL A 23 2.96 -0.50 -5.08
N ILE A 24 3.30 0.62 -5.71
CA ILE A 24 4.06 1.70 -5.10
C ILE A 24 3.26 3.00 -5.11
N ARG A 25 3.36 3.77 -4.04
CA ARG A 25 2.93 5.16 -3.96
C ARG A 25 4.15 6.05 -4.06
N ILE A 26 4.14 6.96 -5.01
CA ILE A 26 5.17 8.00 -5.16
C ILE A 26 4.57 9.27 -4.59
N SER A 27 5.26 9.93 -3.64
CA SER A 27 4.71 11.06 -2.90
C SER A 27 5.79 12.06 -2.50
N ASP A 28 5.46 13.33 -2.52
CA ASP A 28 6.30 14.43 -2.00
C ASP A 28 6.03 14.75 -0.52
N GLY A 29 5.15 13.97 0.14
CA GLY A 29 4.76 14.17 1.54
C GLY A 29 3.76 15.31 1.76
N THR A 30 3.26 15.96 0.70
CA THR A 30 2.26 17.02 0.84
C THR A 30 0.90 16.45 1.25
N LYS A 31 0.17 17.19 2.09
CA LYS A 31 -1.16 16.76 2.56
C LYS A 31 -2.19 16.89 1.43
N LYS A 32 -3.06 15.88 1.31
CA LYS A 32 -4.16 15.88 0.35
C LYS A 32 -5.02 17.14 0.53
N PRO A 33 -5.19 17.96 -0.52
CA PRO A 33 -6.02 19.16 -0.44
C PRO A 33 -7.52 18.81 -0.32
N PRO A 34 -8.36 19.74 0.14
CA PRO A 34 -9.81 19.53 0.23
C PRO A 34 -10.44 19.24 -1.13
N MET A 35 -11.47 18.38 -1.14
CA MET A 35 -12.11 17.88 -2.38
C MET A 35 -12.66 18.98 -3.30
N HIS A 36 -13.07 20.12 -2.76
CA HIS A 36 -13.63 21.22 -3.54
C HIS A 36 -12.57 22.06 -4.30
N HIS A 37 -11.28 21.87 -4.01
CA HIS A 37 -10.20 22.50 -4.76
C HIS A 37 -9.75 21.64 -5.94
N SER A 38 -10.64 21.43 -6.91
CA SER A 38 -10.45 20.51 -8.04
C SER A 38 -9.09 20.63 -8.74
N ARG A 39 -8.62 21.86 -8.99
CA ARG A 39 -7.31 22.09 -9.64
C ARG A 39 -6.14 21.66 -8.75
N LYS A 40 -6.10 22.12 -7.49
CA LYS A 40 -5.03 21.74 -6.55
C LYS A 40 -5.04 20.24 -6.26
N LEU A 41 -6.23 19.63 -6.26
CA LEU A 41 -6.40 18.20 -6.06
C LEU A 41 -5.85 17.41 -7.24
N ALA A 42 -6.11 17.82 -8.48
CA ALA A 42 -5.51 17.20 -9.66
C ALA A 42 -3.97 17.34 -9.67
N ASP A 43 -3.45 18.53 -9.33
CA ASP A 43 -2.01 18.75 -9.22
C ASP A 43 -1.39 17.84 -8.13
N TRP A 44 -2.06 17.72 -6.98
CA TRP A 44 -1.63 16.83 -5.90
C TRP A 44 -1.67 15.36 -6.30
N GLU A 45 -2.74 14.90 -6.98
CA GLU A 45 -2.88 13.52 -7.44
C GLU A 45 -1.82 13.15 -8.48
N ASN A 46 -1.44 14.08 -9.36
CA ASN A 46 -0.34 13.89 -10.31
C ASN A 46 1.03 13.74 -9.60
N GLN A 47 1.21 14.41 -8.46
CA GLN A 47 2.43 14.32 -7.66
C GLN A 47 2.43 13.15 -6.66
N ASN A 48 1.24 12.66 -6.30
CA ASN A 48 0.99 11.64 -5.29
C ASN A 48 0.28 10.43 -5.90
N GLN A 49 0.90 9.84 -6.92
CA GLN A 49 0.31 8.74 -7.70
C GLN A 49 0.62 7.37 -7.11
N VAL A 50 -0.34 6.45 -7.27
CA VAL A 50 -0.16 5.02 -7.01
C VAL A 50 -0.03 4.30 -8.35
N CYS A 51 1.05 3.54 -8.52
CA CYS A 51 1.39 2.87 -9.77
C CYS A 51 2.11 1.55 -9.50
N LEU A 52 2.31 0.76 -10.56
CA LEU A 52 3.05 -0.49 -10.52
C LEU A 52 4.50 -0.24 -10.90
N PHE A 53 5.43 -0.74 -10.09
CA PHE A 53 6.85 -0.70 -10.40
C PHE A 53 7.14 -1.58 -11.63
N ASN A 54 7.86 -1.04 -12.62
CA ASN A 54 8.27 -1.77 -13.82
C ASN A 54 9.79 -1.96 -13.91
N GLY A 55 10.57 -1.10 -13.25
CA GLY A 55 12.02 -1.22 -13.21
C GLY A 55 12.72 0.09 -12.84
N LEU A 56 14.03 0.02 -12.66
CA LEU A 56 14.91 1.18 -12.49
C LEU A 56 15.53 1.57 -13.83
N VAL A 57 15.60 2.87 -14.09
CA VAL A 57 16.35 3.40 -15.24
C VAL A 57 17.83 3.50 -14.84
N GLU A 58 18.72 3.30 -15.80
CA GLU A 58 20.18 3.46 -15.60
C GLU A 58 20.48 4.84 -14.97
N GLY A 59 21.25 4.84 -13.88
CA GLY A 59 21.56 6.02 -13.09
C GLY A 59 20.73 6.18 -11.81
N GLY A 60 19.65 5.41 -11.62
CA GLY A 60 18.89 5.36 -10.35
C GLY A 60 18.05 6.61 -10.02
N GLU A 61 18.13 7.66 -10.84
CA GLU A 61 17.38 8.91 -10.67
C GLU A 61 15.94 8.83 -11.18
N ARG A 62 15.62 7.80 -11.97
CA ARG A 62 14.31 7.63 -12.62
C ARG A 62 13.72 6.23 -12.42
N LEU A 63 12.43 6.19 -12.13
CA LEU A 63 11.63 4.97 -12.05
C LEU A 63 10.87 4.75 -13.36
N SER A 64 10.82 3.49 -13.79
CA SER A 64 9.87 3.02 -14.79
C SER A 64 8.64 2.47 -14.07
N VAL A 65 7.46 2.99 -14.40
CA VAL A 65 6.18 2.61 -13.77
C VAL A 65 5.08 2.35 -14.80
N LYS A 66 4.03 1.64 -14.39
CA LYS A 66 2.87 1.28 -15.21
C LYS A 66 1.57 1.46 -14.43
N ASP A 67 0.47 1.72 -15.12
CA ASP A 67 -0.85 1.84 -14.47
C ASP A 67 -1.48 0.47 -14.16
N LYS A 68 -1.16 -0.55 -14.96
CA LYS A 68 -1.76 -1.90 -14.91
C LYS A 68 -0.74 -2.98 -15.29
N PRO A 69 -0.94 -4.26 -14.92
CA PRO A 69 0.04 -5.32 -15.14
C PRO A 69 0.40 -5.49 -16.63
N VAL A 70 -0.56 -5.87 -17.49
CA VAL A 70 -0.45 -5.89 -18.96
C VAL A 70 -1.86 -5.94 -19.56
N PRO A 71 -2.15 -5.27 -20.71
CA PRO A 71 -1.30 -4.31 -21.42
C PRO A 71 -1.45 -2.90 -20.84
N SER A 72 -0.32 -2.19 -20.67
CA SER A 72 -0.26 -0.85 -20.08
C SER A 72 0.85 0.00 -20.69
N ALA A 73 0.64 1.31 -20.71
CA ALA A 73 1.68 2.27 -21.05
C ALA A 73 2.72 2.33 -19.93
N VAL A 74 3.98 2.54 -20.31
CA VAL A 74 5.11 2.73 -19.39
C VAL A 74 5.37 4.23 -19.27
N TYR A 75 5.49 4.70 -18.04
CA TYR A 75 5.84 6.08 -17.71
C TYR A 75 7.16 6.12 -16.96
N TYR A 76 7.79 7.29 -17.00
CA TYR A 76 9.04 7.55 -16.30
C TYR A 76 8.83 8.65 -15.28
N VAL A 77 9.27 8.41 -14.04
CA VAL A 77 9.10 9.33 -12.93
C VAL A 77 10.47 9.72 -12.40
N ASP A 78 10.70 11.03 -12.29
CA ASP A 78 11.92 11.62 -11.73
C ASP A 78 11.82 11.67 -10.20
N LEU A 79 12.85 11.22 -9.50
CA LEU A 79 12.85 11.08 -8.04
C LEU A 79 13.38 12.29 -7.27
N ALA A 80 13.76 13.39 -7.94
CA ALA A 80 14.50 14.50 -7.32
C ALA A 80 13.96 15.04 -5.99
N ASN A 81 12.66 14.88 -5.68
CA ASN A 81 12.06 15.20 -4.37
C ASN A 81 10.91 14.25 -3.97
N LEU A 82 10.89 13.02 -4.52
CA LEU A 82 9.80 12.07 -4.30
C LEU A 82 10.25 10.91 -3.43
N GLN A 83 9.40 10.51 -2.51
CA GLN A 83 9.53 9.32 -1.69
C GLN A 83 8.69 8.20 -2.28
N VAL A 84 9.22 6.97 -2.22
CA VAL A 84 8.56 5.77 -2.74
C VAL A 84 8.12 4.93 -1.56
N PHE A 85 6.84 4.60 -1.53
CA PHE A 85 6.25 3.73 -0.52
C PHE A 85 5.75 2.47 -1.19
N LYS A 86 6.15 1.30 -0.70
CA LYS A 86 5.58 0.03 -1.15
C LYS A 86 4.33 -0.26 -0.32
N GLN A 87 3.23 -0.59 -0.99
CA GLN A 87 2.04 -1.08 -0.30
C GLN A 87 2.25 -2.57 0.01
N SER A 88 2.24 -2.92 1.30
CA SER A 88 2.14 -4.30 1.74
C SER A 88 0.68 -4.63 2.00
N GLU A 89 0.20 -5.71 1.39
CA GLU A 89 -0.96 -6.40 1.93
C GLU A 89 -0.50 -7.05 3.22
N GLU A 90 -0.78 -6.44 4.37
CA GLU A 90 -0.88 -7.23 5.60
C GLU A 90 -1.96 -8.27 5.32
N GLN A 91 -1.52 -9.53 5.15
CA GLN A 91 -2.41 -10.67 5.29
C GLN A 91 -3.08 -10.48 6.64
N ALA A 92 -4.40 -10.24 6.61
CA ALA A 92 -5.22 -10.23 7.80
C ALA A 92 -4.85 -11.50 8.58
N GLU A 93 -4.15 -11.34 9.71
CA GLU A 93 -3.78 -12.45 10.56
C GLU A 93 -5.07 -13.22 10.81
N SER A 94 -5.13 -14.46 10.31
CA SER A 94 -6.29 -15.32 10.47
C SER A 94 -6.51 -15.44 11.97
N TYR A 95 -7.54 -14.77 12.48
CA TYR A 95 -7.98 -14.89 13.85
C TYR A 95 -8.29 -16.37 14.08
N THR A 96 -7.38 -17.10 14.71
CA THR A 96 -7.71 -18.41 15.25
C THR A 96 -8.62 -18.12 16.44
N PRO A 97 -9.90 -18.54 16.41
CA PRO A 97 -10.73 -18.38 17.58
C PRO A 97 -10.07 -19.19 18.70
N MET A 98 -9.66 -18.50 19.78
CA MET A 98 -9.25 -19.17 21.01
C MET A 98 -10.33 -20.19 21.37
N GLU A 99 -9.91 -21.45 21.52
CA GLU A 99 -10.77 -22.49 22.06
C GLU A 99 -11.30 -22.00 23.42
N THR A 100 -12.61 -21.77 23.49
CA THR A 100 -13.28 -21.44 24.74
C THR A 100 -13.01 -22.56 25.75
N PRO A 101 -12.55 -22.27 26.98
CA PRO A 101 -12.35 -23.31 27.97
C PRO A 101 -13.70 -23.98 28.27
N THR A 102 -13.77 -25.28 28.00
CA THR A 102 -14.89 -26.17 28.30
C THR A 102 -15.44 -25.88 29.70
N ARG A 103 -16.68 -25.40 29.75
CA ARG A 103 -17.47 -25.19 30.97
C ARG A 103 -17.45 -26.49 31.78
N ARG A 104 -16.72 -26.49 32.91
CA ARG A 104 -16.72 -27.59 33.88
C ARG A 104 -18.17 -27.92 34.23
N GLN A 105 -18.59 -29.15 33.94
CA GLN A 105 -19.88 -29.67 34.39
C GLN A 105 -19.85 -29.69 35.92
N LEU A 106 -20.80 -28.98 36.54
CA LEU A 106 -21.04 -29.08 37.98
C LEU A 106 -21.57 -30.50 38.30
N PRO A 107 -21.12 -31.13 39.40
CA PRO A 107 -21.63 -32.44 39.79
C PRO A 107 -23.12 -32.35 40.14
N LYS A 108 -23.91 -33.30 39.62
CA LYS A 108 -25.32 -33.47 39.99
C LYS A 108 -25.38 -34.00 41.42
N PHE A 109 -25.99 -33.25 42.32
CA PHE A 109 -26.38 -33.78 43.63
C PHE A 109 -27.66 -34.63 43.48
N PRO A 110 -27.74 -35.83 44.09
CA PRO A 110 -28.98 -36.59 44.15
C PRO A 110 -29.94 -35.97 45.18
N TYR A 111 -31.24 -36.13 44.92
CA TYR A 111 -32.37 -35.70 45.75
C TYR A 111 -32.35 -36.32 47.15
#